data_AF-A0A351A1D8-F1
#
_entry.id   AF-A0A351A1D8-F1
#
_cell.length_a   1.000
_cell.length_b   1.000
_cell.length_c   1.000
_cell.angle_alpha   90.00
_cell.angle_beta   90.00
_cell.angle_gamma   90.00
#
_symmetry.space_group_name_H-M   'P 1'
#
loop_
_entity.id
_entity.type
_entity.pdbx_description
1 polymer ?
#
loop_
_entity_poly.entity_id
_entity_poly.type
_entity_poly.pdbx_seq_one_letter_code
_entity_poly.pdbx_strand_id
1 'polypeptide(L)' 'SVALVVDGVPTLRGQGFDDNLLGIERVEVLRGPQSTLYGRNAEAGVVSIVTRQPGNDPYAVVSAELGSRDKRALRFDAS' A
#
# COMPACT_ATOMS: atom_id res chain seq x y z
N SER A 1 -11.07 -5.24 14.38
CA SER A 1 -10.46 -5.52 13.06
C SER A 1 -9.54 -4.35 12.70
N VAL A 2 -8.72 -4.47 11.64
CA VAL A 2 -7.78 -3.40 11.21
C VAL A 2 -8.19 -2.93 9.82
N ALA A 3 -8.38 -1.62 9.66
CA ALA A 3 -8.73 -1.02 8.39
C ALA A 3 -7.48 -0.82 7.53
N LEU A 4 -7.62 -1.01 6.21
CA LEU A 4 -6.60 -0.64 5.24
C LEU A 4 -7.10 0.56 4.45
N VAL A 5 -6.26 1.57 4.34
CA VAL A 5 -6.55 2.80 3.62
C VAL A 5 -5.41 3.05 2.64
N VAL A 6 -5.74 3.45 1.41
CA VAL A 6 -4.77 3.86 0.38
C VAL A 6 -5.10 5.29 0.00
N ASP A 7 -4.16 6.22 0.21
CA ASP A 7 -4.32 7.65 -0.07
C ASP A 7 -5.62 8.25 0.50
N GLY A 8 -6.00 7.82 1.71
CA GLY A 8 -7.21 8.26 2.40
C GLY A 8 -8.49 7.49 2.04
N VAL A 9 -8.45 6.60 1.04
CA VAL A 9 -9.61 5.80 0.60
C VAL A 9 -9.61 4.43 1.28
N PRO A 10 -10.67 4.07 2.05
CA PRO A 10 -10.80 2.76 2.65
C PRO A 10 -10.91 1.67 1.57
N THR A 11 -10.12 0.61 1.72
CA THR A 11 -10.09 -0.50 0.77
C THR A 11 -10.80 -1.73 1.33
N LEU A 12 -11.48 -2.48 0.45
CA LEU A 12 -12.09 -3.76 0.81
C LEU A 12 -11.09 -4.88 0.61
N ARG A 13 -10.91 -5.73 1.63
CA ARG A 13 -9.91 -6.82 1.63
C ARG A 13 -10.02 -7.81 0.47
N GLY A 14 -11.16 -7.86 -0.23
CA GLY A 14 -11.39 -8.75 -1.38
C GLY A 14 -11.14 -8.13 -2.77
N GLN A 15 -10.83 -6.83 -2.87
CA GLN A 15 -10.73 -6.13 -4.15
C GLN A 15 -9.43 -5.33 -4.37
N GLY A 16 -8.49 -5.30 -3.42
CA GLY A 16 -7.36 -4.37 -3.51
C GLY A 16 -6.08 -4.77 -2.79
N PHE A 17 -5.88 -6.06 -2.50
CA PHE A 17 -4.64 -6.53 -1.87
C PHE A 17 -3.92 -7.59 -2.71
N ASP A 18 -4.03 -7.50 -4.03
CA ASP A 18 -3.25 -8.35 -4.94
C ASP A 18 -2.16 -7.58 -5.71
N ASP A 19 -2.11 -6.25 -5.59
CA ASP A 19 -1.20 -5.47 -6.41
C ASP A 19 0.09 -5.13 -5.67
N ASN A 20 1.18 -5.55 -6.30
CA ASN A 20 2.57 -5.23 -5.98
C ASN A 20 2.71 -3.86 -5.31
N LEU A 21 3.46 -3.82 -4.20
CA LEU A 21 3.78 -2.62 -3.41
C LEU A 21 4.70 -1.62 -4.17
N LEU A 22 4.58 -1.52 -5.48
CA LEU A 22 5.27 -0.54 -6.32
C LEU A 22 4.67 0.83 -6.09
N GLY A 23 5.50 1.86 -6.21
CA GLY A 23 5.05 3.24 -6.02
C GLY A 23 4.60 3.56 -4.59
N ILE A 24 4.87 2.73 -3.59
CA ILE A 24 4.63 3.10 -2.18
C ILE A 24 5.71 4.05 -1.71
N GLU A 25 5.29 5.18 -1.15
CA GLU A 25 6.19 6.12 -0.49
C GLU A 25 6.42 5.71 0.97
N ARG A 26 5.32 5.42 1.69
CA ARG A 26 5.38 4.96 3.08
C ARG A 26 4.12 4.21 3.51
N VAL A 27 4.26 3.46 4.61
CA VAL A 27 3.18 2.79 5.31
C VAL A 27 3.11 3.34 6.74
N GLU A 28 1.95 3.85 7.11
CA GLU A 28 1.66 4.41 8.43
C GLU A 28 0.78 3.45 9.23
N VAL A 29 1.09 3.24 10.50
CA VAL A 29 0.34 2.35 11.38
C VAL A 29 -0.18 3.13 12.58
N LEU A 30 -1.50 3.30 12.62
CA LEU A 30 -2.20 3.90 13.74
C LEU A 30 -2.71 2.79 14.67
N ARG A 31 -2.19 2.76 15.89
CA ARG A 31 -2.53 1.75 16.90
C ARG A 31 -3.75 2.18 17.71
N GLY A 32 -4.58 1.22 18.07
CA GLY A 32 -5.79 1.44 18.86
C GLY A 32 -6.99 1.86 18.01
N PRO A 33 -8.19 1.98 18.62
CA PRO A 33 -9.41 2.28 17.88
C PRO A 33 -9.34 3.61 17.13
N GLN A 34 -9.69 3.61 15.85
CA GLN A 34 -9.71 4.80 14.98
C GLN A 34 -11.08 4.99 14.29
N SER A 35 -12.15 4.54 14.93
CA SER A 35 -13.50 4.51 14.36
C SER A 35 -14.06 5.90 14.00
N THR A 36 -13.63 6.95 14.68
CA THR A 36 -14.08 8.33 14.42
C THR A 36 -13.57 8.87 13.09
N LEU A 37 -12.31 8.58 12.74
CA LEU A 37 -11.66 9.10 11.53
C LEU A 37 -11.81 8.18 10.32
N TYR A 38 -11.88 6.86 10.55
CA TYR A 38 -11.84 5.86 9.48
C TYR A 38 -13.08 4.95 9.42
N GLY A 39 -14.04 5.14 10.31
CA GLY A 39 -15.32 4.43 10.28
C GLY A 39 -15.22 2.94 10.67
N ARG A 40 -16.03 2.11 9.98
CA ARG A 40 -16.14 0.68 10.28
C ARG A 40 -14.83 -0.05 9.97
N ASN A 41 -14.52 -1.10 10.75
CA ASN A 41 -13.33 -1.95 10.62
C ASN A 41 -12.02 -1.36 11.16
N ALA A 42 -12.06 -0.23 11.86
CA ALA A 42 -10.90 0.43 12.46
C ALA A 42 -10.82 0.22 14.00
N GLU A 43 -11.39 -0.88 14.53
CA GLU A 43 -11.51 -1.07 15.98
C GLU A 43 -10.18 -1.39 16.69
N ALA A 44 -9.23 -2.01 15.97
CA ALA A 44 -7.90 -2.31 16.50
C ALA A 44 -6.83 -1.33 16.01
N GLY A 45 -7.11 -0.60 14.92
CA GLY A 45 -6.16 0.29 14.28
C GLY A 45 -6.38 0.43 12.78
N VAL A 46 -5.46 1.15 12.16
CA VAL A 46 -5.45 1.45 10.72
C VAL A 46 -4.05 1.25 10.18
N VAL A 47 -3.96 0.61 9.02
CA VAL A 47 -2.78 0.65 8.15
C VAL A 47 -3.11 1.59 7.00
N SER A 48 -2.35 2.67 6.86
CA SER A 48 -2.51 3.65 5.79
C SER A 48 -1.31 3.56 4.85
N ILE A 49 -1.57 3.27 3.59
CA ILE A 49 -0.57 3.27 2.51
C ILE A 49 -0.65 4.64 1.84
N VAL A 50 0.51 5.28 1.68
CA VAL A 50 0.65 6.52 0.92
C VAL A 50 1.46 6.22 -0.33
N THR A 51 0.87 6.50 -1.49
CA THR A 51 1.54 6.32 -2.78
C THR A 51 2.42 7.52 -3.11
N ARG A 52 3.51 7.26 -3.83
CA ARG A 52 4.42 8.27 -4.33
C ARG A 52 3.68 9.15 -5.31
N GLN A 53 3.68 10.45 -5.04
CA GLN A 53 3.12 11.44 -5.96
C GLN A 53 4.12 11.76 -7.09
N PRO A 54 3.64 12.07 -8.30
CA PRO A 54 4.48 12.61 -9.36
C PRO A 54 5.15 13.91 -8.90
N GLY A 55 6.45 14.04 -9.15
CA GLY A 55 7.25 15.20 -8.79
C GLY A 55 7.88 15.88 -10.01
N ASN A 56 8.60 16.97 -9.77
CA ASN A 56 9.36 17.65 -10.83
C ASN A 56 10.69 16.93 -11.14
N ASP A 57 11.18 16.13 -10.20
CA ASP A 57 12.42 15.36 -10.39
C ASP A 57 12.09 13.99 -10.99
N PRO A 58 12.76 13.58 -12.08
CA PRO A 58 12.50 12.30 -12.70
C PRO A 58 12.87 11.16 -11.75
N TYR A 59 12.01 10.14 -11.71
CA TYR A 59 12.23 8.94 -10.91
C TYR A 59 11.98 7.69 -11.76
N ALA A 60 12.82 6.68 -11.56
CA ALA A 60 12.63 5.36 -12.15
C ALA A 60 13.24 4.28 -11.24
N VAL A 61 12.52 3.19 -11.06
CA VAL A 61 12.95 1.98 -10.35
C VAL A 61 12.65 0.77 -11.21
N VAL A 62 13.64 -0.11 -11.31
CA VAL A 62 13.51 -1.44 -11.91
C VAL A 62 13.82 -2.46 -10.82
N SER A 63 12.97 -3.47 -10.67
CA SER A 63 13.25 -4.60 -9.78
C SER A 63 13.08 -5.93 -10.51
N ALA A 64 13.97 -6.86 -10.19
CA ALA A 64 13.93 -8.24 -10.65
C ALA A 64 13.93 -9.16 -9.44
N GLU A 65 13.02 -10.12 -9.42
CA GLU A 65 12.82 -11.06 -8.31
C GLU A 65 12.87 -12.49 -8.83
N LEU A 66 13.66 -13.32 -8.16
CA LEU A 66 13.71 -14.77 -8.38
C LEU A 66 13.49 -15.46 -7.03
N GLY A 67 12.71 -16.53 -7.01
CA GLY A 67 12.38 -17.24 -5.77
C GLY A 67 12.07 -18.72 -5.97
N SER A 68 11.90 -19.44 -4.86
CA SER A 68 11.51 -20.85 -4.88
C SER A 68 10.14 -21.05 -5.54
N ARG A 69 9.88 -22.28 -6.01
CA ARG A 69 8.68 -22.63 -6.80
C ARG A 69 8.57 -21.82 -8.10
N ASP A 70 9.71 -21.65 -8.78
CA ASP A 70 9.83 -20.96 -10.07
C ASP A 70 9.30 -19.53 -10.08
N LYS A 71 9.33 -18.84 -8.92
CA LYS A 71 8.91 -17.45 -8.84
C LYS A 71 9.89 -16.57 -9.64
N ARG A 72 9.35 -15.83 -10.60
CA ARG A 72 10.08 -14.82 -11.38
C ARG A 72 9.19 -13.59 -11.53
N ALA A 73 9.70 -12.41 -11.19
CA ALA A 73 8.98 -11.16 -11.41
C ALA A 73 9.93 -10.08 -11.91
N LEU A 74 9.44 -9.26 -12.84
CA LEU A 74 10.08 -8.02 -13.25
C LEU A 74 9.08 -6.91 -13.01
N ARG A 75 9.52 -5.81 -12.40
CA ARG A 75 8.68 -4.66 -12.11
C ARG A 75 9.41 -3.38 -12.46
N PHE A 76 8.66 -2.41 -12.97
CA PHE A 76 9.13 -1.09 -13.33
C PHE A 76 8.16 -0.04 -12.78
N ASP A 77 8.70 1.04 -12.25
CA ASP A 77 7.95 2.16 -11.70
C ASP A 77 8.70 3.44 -12.08
N ALA A 78 8.01 4.42 -12.65
CA ALA A 78 8.60 5.70 -13.06
C ALA A 78 7.56 6.80 -13.01
N SER A 79 8.00 8.03 -12.75
CA SER A 79 7.16 9.23 -12.70
C SER A 79 7.64 10.30 -13.66
#